data_AF-A0AAE6BZV9-F1
#
_entry.id   AF-A0AAE6BZV9-F1
#
_cell.length_a   1.000
_cell.length_b   1.000
_cell.length_c   1.000
_cell.angle_alpha   90.00
_cell.angle_beta   90.00
_cell.angle_gamma   90.00
#
_symmetry.space_group_name_H-M   'P 1'
#
loop_
_entity.id
_entity.type
_entity.pdbx_description
1 polymer ?
#
loop_
_entity_poly.entity_id
_entity_poly.type
_entity_poly.pdbx_seq_one_letter_code
_entity_poly.pdbx_strand_id
1 'polypeptide(L)' 'MERRRKTDNNISEKLARGMEVAVEKCLLDKVVKGQTVVYAHDDGTVYTMSAKDALDHFLAEAVKEISRN' A
#
# COMPACT_ATOMS: atom_id res chain seq x y z
N MET A 1 -2.58 30.95 -9.70
CA MET A 1 -2.56 29.94 -8.62
C MET A 1 -3.04 28.56 -9.07
N GLU A 2 -3.94 28.47 -10.05
CA GLU A 2 -4.58 27.22 -10.49
C GLU A 2 -3.64 26.20 -11.18
N ARG A 3 -2.60 26.67 -11.89
CA ARG A 3 -1.61 25.77 -12.53
C ARG A 3 -0.71 25.03 -11.53
N ARG A 4 -0.36 25.65 -10.39
CA ARG A 4 0.46 24.99 -9.34
C ARG A 4 -0.30 23.83 -8.69
N ARG A 5 -1.59 24.03 -8.36
CA ARG A 5 -2.46 22.97 -7.80
C ARG A 5 -2.55 21.73 -8.71
N LYS A 6 -2.65 21.89 -10.03
CA LYS A 6 -2.70 20.75 -10.95
C LYS A 6 -1.37 19.98 -11.03
N THR A 7 -0.24 20.68 -10.95
CA THR A 7 1.09 20.04 -10.98
C THR A 7 1.38 19.29 -9.67
N ASP A 8 1.01 19.87 -8.52
CA ASP A 8 1.23 19.25 -7.20
C ASP A 8 0.38 17.98 -7.01
N ASN A 9 -0.86 17.97 -7.53
CA ASN A 9 -1.71 16.78 -7.54
C ASN A 9 -1.08 15.64 -8.36
N ASN A 10 -0.50 15.95 -9.53
CA ASN A 10 0.13 14.95 -10.39
C ASN A 10 1.38 14.32 -9.74
N ILE A 11 2.17 15.11 -9.00
CA ILE A 11 3.34 14.60 -8.27
C ILE A 11 2.88 13.70 -7.13
N SER A 12 1.86 14.12 -6.37
CA SER A 12 1.34 13.35 -5.24
C SER A 12 0.77 12.00 -5.68
N GLU A 13 0.01 11.96 -6.78
CA GLU A 13 -0.50 10.71 -7.37
C GLU A 13 0.62 9.77 -7.81
N LYS A 14 1.67 10.30 -8.46
CA LYS A 14 2.83 9.49 -8.87
C LYS A 14 3.61 8.95 -7.68
N LEU A 15 3.75 9.73 -6.61
CA LEU A 15 4.41 9.28 -5.38
C LEU A 15 3.58 8.19 -4.70
N ALA A 16 2.27 8.37 -4.56
CA ALA A 16 1.36 7.36 -4.02
C ALA A 16 1.46 6.05 -4.82
N ARG A 17 1.39 6.14 -6.16
CA ARG A 17 1.54 4.97 -7.02
C ARG A 17 2.90 4.29 -6.88
N GLY A 18 3.97 5.07 -6.72
CA GLY A 18 5.31 4.53 -6.48
C GLY A 18 5.40 3.77 -5.15
N MET A 19 4.76 4.28 -4.10
CA MET A 19 4.68 3.62 -2.79
C MET A 19 3.89 2.32 -2.86
N GLU A 20 2.73 2.32 -3.51
CA GLU A 20 1.92 1.11 -3.72
C GLU A 20 2.74 -0.01 -4.38
N VAL A 21 3.43 0.30 -5.48
CA VAL A 21 4.25 -0.67 -6.21
C VAL A 21 5.40 -1.19 -5.35
N ALA A 22 6.02 -0.33 -4.53
CA ALA A 22 7.09 -0.73 -3.63
C ALA A 22 6.57 -1.70 -2.55
N VAL A 23 5.40 -1.44 -1.98
CA VAL A 23 4.75 -2.30 -0.98
C VAL A 23 4.39 -3.66 -1.60
N GLU A 24 3.72 -3.66 -2.76
CA GLU A 24 3.32 -4.89 -3.46
C GLU A 24 4.52 -5.79 -3.76
N LYS A 25 5.61 -5.23 -4.32
CA LYS A 25 6.84 -5.98 -4.62
C LYS A 25 7.51 -6.53 -3.37
N CYS A 26 7.55 -5.73 -2.30
CA CYS A 26 8.09 -6.17 -1.02
C CYS A 26 7.29 -7.36 -0.46
N LEU A 27 5.97 -7.27 -0.46
CA LEU A 27 5.10 -8.34 0.01
C LEU A 27 5.24 -9.61 -0.83
N LEU A 28 5.28 -9.51 -2.16
CA LEU A 28 5.52 -10.64 -3.06
C LEU A 28 6.85 -11.36 -2.76
N ASP A 29 7.95 -10.61 -2.60
CA ASP A 29 9.26 -11.19 -2.23
C ASP A 29 9.20 -11.93 -0.87
N LYS A 30 8.50 -11.35 0.11
CA LYS A 30 8.30 -11.97 1.42
C LYS A 30 7.42 -13.21 1.37
N VAL A 31 6.39 -13.23 0.52
CA VAL A 31 5.53 -14.40 0.29
C VAL A 31 6.38 -15.56 -0.23
N VAL A 32 7.20 -15.32 -1.25
CA VAL A 32 8.10 -16.34 -1.82
C VAL A 32 9.05 -16.90 -0.76
N LYS A 33 9.48 -16.06 0.19
CA LYS A 33 10.37 -16.44 1.29
C LYS A 33 9.65 -17.06 2.50
N GLY A 34 8.32 -17.17 2.48
CA GLY A 34 7.53 -17.68 3.61
C GLY A 34 7.64 -16.81 4.88
N GLN A 35 7.88 -15.51 4.72
CA GLN A 35 8.12 -14.60 5.83
C GLN A 35 6.84 -14.03 6.44
N THR A 36 6.96 -13.51 7.65
CA THR A 36 5.95 -12.68 8.30
C THR A 36 6.26 -11.20 8.14
N VAL A 37 5.24 -10.37 8.35
CA VAL A 37 5.32 -8.92 8.37
C VAL A 37 4.70 -8.39 9.66
N VAL A 38 5.12 -7.18 10.03
CA VAL A 38 4.66 -6.46 11.21
C VAL A 38 3.72 -5.36 10.75
N TYR A 39 2.56 -5.26 11.39
CA TYR A 39 1.59 -4.19 11.19
C TYR A 39 1.30 -3.52 12.53
N ALA A 40 0.86 -2.26 12.46
CA ALA A 40 0.34 -1.53 13.61
C ALA A 40 -1.15 -1.29 13.39
N HIS A 41 -1.94 -1.55 14.43
CA HIS A 41 -3.31 -1.07 14.52
C HIS A 41 -3.33 0.45 14.73
N ASP A 42 -4.50 1.07 14.53
CA ASP A 42 -4.70 2.51 14.73
C ASP A 42 -4.45 2.97 16.18
N ASP A 43 -4.61 2.06 17.14
CA ASP A 43 -4.31 2.30 18.56
C ASP A 43 -2.80 2.20 18.90
N GLY A 44 -1.96 1.89 17.91
CA GLY A 44 -0.52 1.70 18.04
C GLY A 44 -0.11 0.29 18.48
N THR A 45 -1.05 -0.61 18.74
CA THR A 45 -0.74 -2.01 19.07
C THR A 45 -0.16 -2.72 17.85
N VAL A 46 0.94 -3.43 18.06
CA VAL A 46 1.66 -4.14 16.99
C VAL A 46 1.22 -5.59 16.92
N TYR A 47 1.02 -6.09 15.71
CA TYR A 47 0.75 -7.50 15.45
C TYR A 47 1.56 -8.00 14.24
N THR A 48 1.64 -9.32 14.11
CA THR A 48 2.30 -9.97 12.97
C THR A 48 1.31 -10.78 12.18
N MET A 49 1.48 -10.83 10.87
CA MET A 49 0.73 -11.74 9.99
C MET A 49 1.63 -12.33 8.90
N SER A 50 1.15 -13.38 8.23
CA SER A 50 1.88 -13.93 7.09
C SER A 50 1.98 -12.88 5.97
N ALA A 51 3.08 -12.88 5.22
CA ALA A 51 3.20 -11.98 4.07
C ALA A 51 2.11 -12.22 3.02
N LYS A 52 1.56 -13.44 2.96
CA LYS A 52 0.46 -13.80 2.06
C LYS A 52 -0.82 -13.06 2.47
N ASP A 53 -1.20 -13.14 3.74
CA ASP A 53 -2.42 -12.48 4.22
C ASP A 53 -2.29 -10.95 4.12
N ALA A 54 -1.10 -10.41 4.33
CA ALA A 54 -0.82 -8.99 4.12
C ALA A 54 -0.96 -8.57 2.65
N LEU A 55 -0.49 -9.40 1.70
CA LEU A 55 -0.66 -9.14 0.26
C LEU A 55 -2.14 -9.20 -0.14
N ASP A 56 -2.87 -10.23 0.33
CA ASP A 56 -4.30 -10.38 0.06
C ASP A 56 -5.08 -9.16 0.59
N HIS A 57 -4.72 -8.65 1.78
CA HIS A 57 -5.31 -7.44 2.35
C HIS A 57 -4.99 -6.18 1.51
N PHE A 58 -3.72 -5.96 1.17
CA PHE A 58 -3.27 -4.81 0.38
C PHE A 58 -3.98 -4.73 -0.98
N LEU A 59 -4.10 -5.85 -1.69
CA LEU A 59 -4.77 -5.90 -2.99
C LEU A 59 -6.29 -5.67 -2.86
N ALA A 60 -6.92 -6.18 -1.79
CA ALA A 60 -8.33 -5.95 -1.54
C ALA A 60 -8.64 -4.48 -1.25
N GLU A 61 -7.74 -3.75 -0.59
CA GLU A 61 -7.88 -2.30 -0.37
C GLU A 61 -7.72 -1.50 -1.65
N ALA A 62 -6.71 -1.82 -2.48
CA ALA A 62 -6.52 -1.16 -3.77
C ALA A 62 -7.75 -1.31 -4.69
N VAL A 63 -8.39 -2.48 -4.70
CA VAL A 63 -9.64 -2.71 -5.47
C VAL A 63 -10.81 -1.88 -4.92
N LYS A 64 -10.91 -1.73 -3.59
CA LYS A 64 -11.95 -0.90 -2.96
C LYS A 64 -11.82 0.57 -3.30
N GLU A 65 -10.60 1.10 -3.40
CA GLU A 65 -10.37 2.49 -3.79
C GLU A 65 -10.76 2.74 -5.25
N ILE A 66 -10.40 1.82 -6.16
CA ILE A 66 -10.82 1.89 -7.58
C ILE A 66 -12.35 1.88 -7.70
N SER A 67 -13.06 1.12 -6.86
CA SER A 67 -14.52 0.98 -6.92
C SER A 67 -15.30 2.16 -6.30
N ARG A 68 -14.63 3.06 -5.57
CA ARG A 68 -15.26 4.24 -4.93
C ARG A 68 -15.16 5.51 -5.77
N ASN A 69 -14.29 5.53 -6.78
CA ASN A 69 -14.11 6.64 -7.72
C ASN A 69 -14.90 6.41 -9.01
#